data_AF-A0A239NE97-F1
#
_entry.id   AF-A0A239NE97-F1
#
_cell.length_a   1.000
_cell.length_b   1.000
_cell.length_c   1.000
_cell.angle_alpha   90.00
_cell.angle_beta   90.00
_cell.angle_gamma   90.00
#
_symmetry.space_group_name_H-M   'P 1'
#
loop_
_entity.id
_entity.type
_entity.pdbx_description
1 polymer ?
#
loop_
_entity_poly.entity_id
_entity_poly.type
_entity_poly.pdbx_seq_one_letter_code
_entity_poly.pdbx_strand_id
1 'polypeptide(L)'
;MDAKPRATGAVRPGGRTARTRAAVLAAARDELEAAGYAGLTLEQVAERSGVHLATLYRRWRTVEGLVVDLLGELGKSEIPIPDTGSLRDDLRALALEIAALYRQPRARALVEGVVAAAVRSPEASTAWATVIAERNRLASRIVERAVERGELPPGTDGIAVISAVGAPIYYRLLVARGPVDDEIAESAAAAAHVAALSGVFTPGFTPGPP
;
A
#
# COMPACT_ATOMS: atom_id res chain seq x y z
N MET A 1 -41.49 32.36 27.87
CA MET A 1 -40.54 31.24 27.78
C MET A 1 -40.41 30.90 26.32
N ASP A 2 -39.30 31.20 25.67
CA ASP A 2 -38.96 30.62 24.36
C ASP A 2 -37.43 30.59 24.23
N ALA A 3 -36.87 29.42 24.51
CA ALA A 3 -35.44 29.16 24.41
C ALA A 3 -35.08 28.80 22.96
N LYS A 4 -34.22 29.61 22.32
CA LYS A 4 -33.60 29.26 21.04
C LYS A 4 -32.68 28.04 21.21
N PRO A 5 -32.77 27.02 20.33
CA PRO A 5 -31.87 25.88 20.40
C PRO A 5 -30.45 26.28 19.99
N ARG A 6 -29.47 25.95 20.84
CA ARG A 6 -28.04 26.03 20.51
C ARG A 6 -27.72 25.01 19.43
N ALA A 7 -27.33 25.48 18.25
CA ALA A 7 -26.78 24.64 17.19
C ALA A 7 -25.51 23.94 17.69
N THR A 8 -25.58 22.61 17.81
CA THR A 8 -24.43 21.74 18.04
C THR A 8 -23.47 21.87 16.84
N GLY A 9 -22.20 22.11 17.13
CA GLY A 9 -21.18 22.40 16.12
C GLY A 9 -21.04 21.27 15.12
N ALA A 10 -21.49 21.53 13.89
CA ALA A 10 -21.22 20.70 12.74
C ALA A 10 -19.70 20.55 12.57
N VAL A 11 -19.23 19.30 12.53
CA VAL A 11 -17.83 18.96 12.19
C VAL A 11 -17.60 19.40 10.74
N ARG A 12 -16.95 20.56 10.57
CA ARG A 12 -16.56 21.04 9.24
C ARG A 12 -15.35 20.25 8.74
N PRO A 13 -15.38 19.72 7.49
CA PRO A 13 -14.18 19.20 6.84
C PRO A 13 -13.09 20.30 6.84
N GLY A 14 -11.89 20.00 7.33
CA GLY A 14 -10.78 20.97 7.42
C GLY A 14 -10.64 21.75 8.73
N GLY A 15 -11.38 21.37 9.79
CA GLY A 15 -11.22 21.94 11.13
C GLY A 15 -9.85 21.67 11.76
N ARG A 16 -9.57 22.33 12.90
CA ARG A 16 -8.28 22.23 13.64
C ARG A 16 -7.82 20.79 13.84
N THR A 17 -8.74 19.87 14.16
CA THR A 17 -8.48 18.44 14.36
C THR A 17 -7.93 17.72 13.12
N ALA A 18 -8.38 18.12 11.91
CA ALA A 18 -7.90 17.56 10.65
C ALA A 18 -6.49 18.05 10.34
N ARG A 19 -6.21 19.34 10.56
CA ARG A 19 -4.85 19.91 10.40
C ARG A 19 -3.86 19.30 11.37
N THR A 20 -4.26 19.12 12.64
CA THR A 20 -3.44 18.41 13.64
C THR A 20 -3.16 16.98 13.22
N ARG A 21 -4.16 16.25 12.70
CA ARG A 21 -3.94 14.88 12.18
C ARG A 21 -2.92 14.90 11.04
N ALA A 22 -3.12 15.75 10.05
CA ALA A 22 -2.24 15.85 8.89
C ALA A 22 -0.79 16.19 9.27
N ALA A 23 -0.59 17.14 10.19
CA ALA A 23 0.74 17.49 10.69
C ALA A 23 1.43 16.31 11.39
N VAL A 24 0.69 15.54 12.21
CA VAL A 24 1.22 14.36 12.90
C VAL A 24 1.55 13.24 11.91
N LEU A 25 0.69 12.97 10.91
CA LEU A 25 0.96 11.92 9.92
C LEU A 25 2.12 12.29 8.98
N ALA A 26 2.25 13.57 8.61
CA ALA A 26 3.39 14.06 7.87
C ALA A 26 4.69 13.87 8.68
N ALA A 27 4.69 14.25 9.96
CA ALA A 27 5.84 14.04 10.84
C ALA A 27 6.17 12.55 11.03
N ALA A 28 5.16 11.69 11.18
CA ALA A 28 5.35 10.25 11.29
C ALA A 28 6.00 9.65 10.03
N ARG A 29 5.57 10.09 8.85
CA ARG A 29 6.18 9.72 7.57
C ARG A 29 7.64 10.17 7.51
N ASP A 30 7.91 11.42 7.85
CA ASP A 30 9.28 11.96 7.81
C ASP A 30 10.22 11.20 8.77
N GLU A 31 9.74 10.83 9.96
CA GLU A 31 10.52 10.02 10.91
C GLU A 31 10.76 8.60 10.39
N LEU A 32 9.75 7.96 9.79
CA LEU A 32 9.92 6.65 9.13
C LEU A 32 10.93 6.73 7.99
N GLU A 33 10.92 7.80 7.21
CA GLU A 33 11.87 8.02 6.13
C GLU A 33 13.30 8.28 6.62
N ALA A 34 13.45 8.99 7.74
CA ALA A 34 14.76 9.37 8.27
C ALA A 34 15.44 8.28 9.11
N ALA A 35 14.67 7.60 9.97
CA ALA A 35 15.22 6.70 10.99
C ALA A 35 14.61 5.27 10.93
N GLY A 36 13.70 5.02 9.99
CA GLY A 36 12.96 3.75 9.91
C GLY A 36 12.06 3.54 11.13
N TYR A 37 11.45 2.35 11.22
CA TYR A 37 10.56 2.06 12.35
C TYR A 37 11.27 2.10 13.71
N ALA A 38 12.51 1.62 13.78
CA ALA A 38 13.24 1.52 15.05
C ALA A 38 13.46 2.90 15.70
N GLY A 39 13.54 3.95 14.89
CA GLY A 39 13.64 5.33 15.35
C GLY A 39 12.32 6.09 15.35
N LEU A 40 11.16 5.44 15.20
CA LEU A 40 9.86 6.09 15.26
C LEU A 40 9.31 6.07 16.70
N THR A 41 9.23 7.23 17.34
CA THR A 41 8.60 7.41 18.67
C THR A 41 7.53 8.50 18.64
N LEU A 42 6.59 8.48 19.59
CA LEU A 42 5.59 9.54 19.69
C LEU A 42 6.21 10.87 20.12
N GLU A 43 7.31 10.84 20.87
CA GLU A 43 8.10 11.98 21.30
C GLU A 43 8.72 12.71 20.12
N GLN A 44 9.43 12.00 19.23
CA GLN A 44 10.03 12.59 18.02
C GLN A 44 8.94 13.13 17.08
N VAL A 45 7.82 12.41 16.93
CA VAL A 45 6.70 12.88 16.10
C VAL A 45 6.05 14.12 16.72
N ALA A 46 5.92 14.21 18.04
CA ALA A 46 5.41 15.38 18.73
C ALA A 46 6.32 16.60 18.50
N GLU A 47 7.63 16.42 18.66
CA GLU A 47 8.64 17.43 18.42
C GLU A 47 8.57 17.94 16.98
N ARG A 48 8.61 17.03 15.98
CA ARG A 48 8.57 17.40 14.57
C ARG A 48 7.25 18.03 14.13
N SER A 49 6.12 17.50 14.59
CA SER A 49 4.79 18.01 14.21
C SER A 49 4.42 19.32 14.90
N GLY A 50 5.13 19.70 15.96
CA GLY A 50 4.78 20.81 16.85
C GLY A 50 3.49 20.55 17.65
N VAL A 51 2.99 19.31 17.67
CA VAL A 51 1.79 18.92 18.40
C VAL A 51 2.18 18.37 19.76
N HIS A 52 1.56 18.87 20.82
CA HIS A 52 1.86 18.46 22.19
C HIS A 52 1.74 16.95 22.39
N LEU A 53 2.74 16.31 22.99
CA LEU A 53 2.85 14.86 23.19
C LEU A 53 1.59 14.22 23.83
N ALA A 54 1.00 14.88 24.82
CA ALA A 54 -0.26 14.44 25.42
C ALA A 54 -1.43 14.29 24.42
N THR A 55 -1.45 15.09 23.34
CA THR A 55 -2.43 14.95 22.25
C THR A 55 -2.15 13.68 21.44
N LEU A 56 -0.89 13.32 21.25
CA LEU A 56 -0.52 12.11 20.52
C LEU A 56 -0.92 10.85 21.30
N TYR A 57 -0.56 10.76 22.57
CA TYR A 57 -0.98 9.65 23.44
C TYR A 57 -2.49 9.52 23.54
N ARG A 58 -3.23 10.63 23.66
CA ARG A 58 -4.70 10.59 23.73
C ARG A 58 -5.32 10.00 22.45
N ARG A 59 -4.75 10.30 21.28
CA ARG A 59 -5.37 9.98 19.98
C ARG A 59 -4.87 8.67 19.38
N TRP A 60 -3.57 8.42 19.40
CA TRP A 60 -2.96 7.24 18.76
C TRP A 60 -2.50 6.19 19.77
N ARG A 61 -2.28 6.56 21.03
CA ARG A 61 -1.84 5.71 22.16
C ARG A 61 -0.45 5.10 22.01
N THR A 62 -0.15 4.49 20.86
CA THR A 62 1.11 3.83 20.55
C THR A 62 1.60 4.22 19.15
N VAL A 63 2.84 3.86 18.84
CA VAL A 63 3.44 4.03 17.50
C VAL A 63 2.68 3.20 16.46
N GLU A 64 2.25 1.99 16.81
CA GLU A 64 1.47 1.12 15.94
C GLU A 64 0.10 1.75 15.61
N GLY A 65 -0.57 2.36 16.61
CA GLY A 65 -1.81 3.10 16.38
C GLY A 65 -1.62 4.31 15.45
N LEU A 66 -0.46 4.97 15.51
CA LEU A 66 -0.08 6.02 14.57
C LEU A 66 0.15 5.47 13.15
N VAL A 67 0.84 4.34 13.03
CA VAL A 67 1.04 3.66 11.73
C VAL A 67 -0.27 3.20 11.11
N VAL A 68 -1.23 2.71 11.90
CA VAL A 68 -2.59 2.36 11.42
C VAL A 68 -3.28 3.58 10.79
N ASP A 69 -3.19 4.75 11.43
CA ASP A 69 -3.81 5.98 10.90
C ASP A 69 -3.08 6.50 9.64
N LEU A 70 -1.75 6.33 9.59
CA LEU A 70 -0.93 6.60 8.40
C LEU A 70 -1.30 5.67 7.23
N LEU A 71 -1.48 4.38 7.48
CA LEU A 71 -1.93 3.39 6.50
C LEU A 71 -3.29 3.75 5.91
N GLY A 72 -4.21 4.22 6.75
CA GLY A 72 -5.52 4.72 6.31
C GLY A 72 -5.44 5.96 5.40
N GLU A 73 -4.35 6.75 5.48
CA GLU A 73 -4.08 7.83 4.54
C GLU A 73 -3.41 7.33 3.26
N LEU A 74 -2.43 6.42 3.37
CA LEU A 74 -1.76 5.82 2.22
C LEU A 74 -2.72 5.07 1.30
N GLY A 75 -3.70 4.36 1.87
CA GLY A 75 -4.73 3.66 1.12
C GLY A 75 -5.61 4.56 0.24
N LYS A 76 -5.66 5.87 0.52
CA LYS A 76 -6.46 6.85 -0.26
C LYS A 76 -5.73 7.41 -1.47
N SER A 77 -4.42 7.17 -1.60
CA SER A 77 -3.66 7.69 -2.74
C SER A 77 -4.14 6.99 -4.01
N GLU A 78 -4.33 7.71 -5.11
CA GLU A 78 -4.62 7.07 -6.39
C GLU A 78 -3.38 6.35 -6.91
N ILE A 79 -3.60 5.16 -7.49
CA ILE A 79 -2.57 4.48 -8.28
C ILE A 79 -3.07 4.46 -9.72
N PRO A 80 -2.31 5.04 -10.66
CA PRO A 80 -2.56 4.86 -12.08
C PRO A 80 -2.61 3.37 -12.39
N ILE A 81 -3.67 2.93 -13.05
CA ILE A 81 -3.73 1.56 -13.57
C ILE A 81 -3.34 1.65 -15.03
N PRO A 82 -2.19 1.09 -15.46
CA PRO A 82 -1.77 1.07 -16.86
C PRO A 82 -2.89 0.60 -17.78
N ASP A 83 -3.00 1.16 -19.00
CA ASP A 83 -3.94 0.74 -20.04
C ASP A 83 -3.34 0.92 -21.44
N THR A 84 -2.43 0.02 -21.76
CA THR A 84 -1.63 0.03 -22.99
C THR A 84 -2.29 -0.76 -24.13
N GLY A 85 -3.32 -1.55 -23.81
CA GLY A 85 -4.03 -2.41 -24.76
C GLY A 85 -3.53 -3.85 -24.85
N SER A 86 -2.50 -4.24 -24.07
CA SER A 86 -2.05 -5.64 -23.96
C SER A 86 -1.80 -6.01 -22.50
N LEU A 87 -2.08 -7.27 -22.12
CA LEU A 87 -1.79 -7.76 -20.78
C LEU A 87 -0.30 -7.67 -20.47
N ARG A 88 0.54 -8.05 -21.43
CA ARG A 88 1.99 -8.04 -21.28
C ARG A 88 2.51 -6.65 -20.89
N ASP A 89 2.13 -5.63 -21.65
CA ASP A 89 2.64 -4.28 -21.46
C ASP A 89 2.03 -3.63 -20.21
N ASP A 90 0.77 -3.93 -19.89
CA ASP A 90 0.14 -3.47 -18.64
C ASP A 90 0.83 -4.05 -17.39
N LEU A 91 1.10 -5.36 -17.36
CA LEU A 91 1.80 -5.99 -16.23
C LEU A 91 3.24 -5.51 -16.11
N ARG A 92 3.91 -5.29 -17.25
CA ARG A 92 5.26 -4.72 -17.29
C ARG A 92 5.28 -3.29 -16.76
N ALA A 93 4.36 -2.44 -17.22
CA ALA A 93 4.25 -1.05 -16.75
C ALA A 93 3.98 -1.02 -15.23
N LEU A 94 3.06 -1.85 -14.74
CA LEU A 94 2.77 -1.97 -13.32
C LEU A 94 4.02 -2.38 -12.52
N ALA A 95 4.75 -3.40 -12.97
CA ALA A 95 5.95 -3.87 -12.28
C ALA A 95 7.04 -2.78 -12.21
N LEU A 96 7.26 -2.07 -13.33
CA LEU A 96 8.23 -0.97 -13.40
C LEU A 96 7.83 0.19 -12.49
N GLU A 97 6.54 0.53 -12.41
CA GLU A 97 6.04 1.55 -11.49
C GLU A 97 6.25 1.17 -10.02
N ILE A 98 5.96 -0.08 -9.65
CA ILE A 98 6.21 -0.59 -8.29
C ILE A 98 7.71 -0.54 -7.96
N ALA A 99 8.55 -0.98 -8.89
CA ALA A 99 10.00 -0.97 -8.68
C ALA A 99 10.56 0.46 -8.62
N ALA A 100 10.10 1.36 -9.48
CA ALA A 100 10.49 2.78 -9.47
C ALA A 100 10.04 3.48 -8.17
N LEU A 101 8.86 3.14 -7.64
CA LEU A 101 8.41 3.61 -6.34
C LEU A 101 9.39 3.17 -5.25
N TYR A 102 9.71 1.87 -5.16
CA TYR A 102 10.57 1.34 -4.10
C TYR A 102 12.07 1.54 -4.30
N ARG A 103 12.50 2.10 -5.45
CA ARG A 103 13.83 2.69 -5.60
C ARG A 103 13.99 3.99 -4.84
N GLN A 104 12.90 4.72 -4.61
CA GLN A 104 12.95 5.98 -3.88
C GLN A 104 13.26 5.67 -2.40
N PRO A 105 14.36 6.20 -1.83
CA PRO A 105 14.75 5.88 -0.45
C PRO A 105 13.61 6.14 0.56
N ARG A 106 12.83 7.19 0.32
CA ARG A 106 11.66 7.55 1.13
C ARG A 106 10.57 6.49 1.13
N ALA A 107 10.08 6.10 -0.05
CA ALA A 107 9.04 5.09 -0.19
C ALA A 107 9.50 3.72 0.32
N ARG A 108 10.78 3.39 0.10
CA ARG A 108 11.43 2.19 0.65
C ARG A 108 11.41 2.19 2.18
N ALA A 109 11.91 3.24 2.82
CA ALA A 109 11.94 3.33 4.28
C ALA A 109 10.53 3.27 4.89
N LEU A 110 9.56 3.93 4.24
CA LEU A 110 8.15 3.88 4.64
C LEU A 110 7.58 2.46 4.62
N VAL A 111 7.73 1.72 3.51
CA VAL A 111 7.17 0.36 3.43
C VAL A 111 7.87 -0.61 4.37
N GLU A 112 9.20 -0.50 4.52
CA GLU A 112 9.95 -1.29 5.50
C GLU A 112 9.44 -1.04 6.91
N GLY A 113 9.18 0.22 7.26
CA GLY A 113 8.68 0.58 8.59
C GLY A 113 7.25 0.12 8.85
N VAL A 114 6.36 0.27 7.86
CA VAL A 114 4.98 -0.23 7.91
C VAL A 114 4.94 -1.75 8.10
N VAL A 115 5.72 -2.50 7.33
CA VAL A 115 5.77 -3.97 7.44
C VAL A 115 6.32 -4.37 8.81
N ALA A 116 7.32 -3.66 9.31
CA ALA A 116 7.84 -3.92 10.65
C ALA A 116 6.75 -3.68 11.72
N ALA A 117 5.93 -2.63 11.59
CA ALA A 117 4.78 -2.38 12.46
C ALA A 117 3.75 -3.52 12.41
N ALA A 118 3.42 -3.97 11.20
CA ALA A 118 2.47 -5.05 10.96
C ALA A 118 2.90 -6.37 11.60
N VAL A 119 4.20 -6.65 11.68
CA VAL A 119 4.73 -7.84 12.38
C VAL A 119 4.51 -7.76 13.91
N ARG A 120 4.42 -6.56 14.48
CA ARG A 120 4.30 -6.34 15.94
C ARG A 120 2.89 -6.07 16.45
N SER A 121 1.99 -5.60 15.60
CA SER A 121 0.61 -5.28 15.98
C SER A 121 -0.40 -5.95 15.04
N PRO A 122 -1.36 -6.74 15.57
CA PRO A 122 -2.47 -7.28 14.80
C PRO A 122 -3.30 -6.20 14.08
N GLU A 123 -3.48 -5.04 14.71
CA GLU A 123 -4.20 -3.90 14.13
C GLU A 123 -3.44 -3.31 12.95
N ALA A 124 -2.12 -3.09 13.09
CA ALA A 124 -1.27 -2.64 11.99
C ALA A 124 -1.20 -3.66 10.85
N SER A 125 -1.17 -4.95 11.19
CA SER A 125 -1.23 -6.04 10.21
C SER A 125 -2.51 -6.02 9.40
N THR A 126 -3.66 -5.90 10.08
CA THR A 126 -4.98 -5.81 9.43
C THR A 126 -5.09 -4.56 8.57
N ALA A 127 -4.62 -3.41 9.06
CA ALA A 127 -4.60 -2.17 8.29
C ALA A 127 -3.74 -2.30 7.03
N TRP A 128 -2.56 -2.92 7.13
CA TRP A 128 -1.67 -3.15 5.99
C TRP A 128 -2.29 -4.11 4.97
N ALA A 129 -2.84 -5.24 5.44
CA ALA A 129 -3.55 -6.19 4.59
C ALA A 129 -4.70 -5.54 3.82
N THR A 130 -5.46 -4.64 4.47
CA THR A 130 -6.55 -3.88 3.84
C THR A 130 -6.03 -2.98 2.73
N VAL A 131 -4.92 -2.27 2.96
CA VAL A 131 -4.31 -1.41 1.93
C VAL A 131 -3.86 -2.24 0.72
N ILE A 132 -3.15 -3.35 0.94
CA ILE A 132 -2.69 -4.22 -0.14
C ILE A 132 -3.86 -4.86 -0.89
N ALA A 133 -4.90 -5.31 -0.19
CA ALA A 133 -6.09 -5.88 -0.82
C ALA A 133 -6.78 -4.87 -1.75
N GLU A 134 -6.97 -3.63 -1.31
CA GLU A 134 -7.58 -2.58 -2.15
C GLU A 134 -6.71 -2.23 -3.36
N ARG A 135 -5.39 -2.18 -3.16
CA ARG A 135 -4.43 -1.93 -4.25
C ARG A 135 -4.49 -3.01 -5.32
N ASN A 136 -4.52 -4.27 -4.91
CA ASN A 136 -4.63 -5.40 -5.83
C ASN A 136 -6.00 -5.42 -6.52
N ARG A 137 -7.09 -5.10 -5.80
CA ARG A 137 -8.43 -4.99 -6.37
C ARG A 137 -8.53 -3.87 -7.42
N LEU A 138 -7.87 -2.74 -7.22
CA LEU A 138 -7.87 -1.66 -8.21
C LEU A 138 -7.09 -2.05 -9.47
N ALA A 139 -5.96 -2.74 -9.30
CA ALA A 139 -5.09 -3.21 -10.38
C ALA A 139 -5.62 -4.47 -11.10
N SER A 140 -6.54 -5.24 -10.50
CA SER A 140 -7.17 -6.40 -11.17
C SER A 140 -7.90 -6.02 -12.45
N ARG A 141 -8.25 -4.74 -12.63
CA ARG A 141 -8.79 -4.19 -13.87
C ARG A 141 -7.91 -4.46 -15.10
N ILE A 142 -6.59 -4.57 -14.94
CA ILE A 142 -5.69 -5.00 -16.03
C ILE A 142 -6.10 -6.38 -16.56
N VAL A 143 -6.37 -7.30 -15.64
CA VAL A 143 -6.72 -8.70 -15.93
C VAL A 143 -8.14 -8.80 -16.46
N GLU A 144 -9.07 -8.05 -15.89
CA GLU A 144 -10.46 -7.97 -16.38
C GLU A 144 -10.50 -7.58 -17.86
N ARG A 145 -9.78 -6.50 -18.25
CA ARG A 145 -9.70 -6.09 -19.65
C ARG A 145 -8.99 -7.11 -20.54
N ALA A 146 -7.97 -7.80 -20.03
CA ALA A 146 -7.29 -8.85 -20.79
C ALA A 146 -8.21 -10.04 -21.06
N VAL A 147 -9.09 -10.41 -20.11
CA VAL A 147 -10.14 -11.42 -20.32
C VAL A 147 -11.16 -10.92 -21.36
N GLU A 148 -11.60 -9.67 -21.29
CA GLU A 148 -12.52 -9.07 -22.27
C GLU A 148 -11.95 -9.07 -23.70
N ARG A 149 -10.64 -8.88 -23.84
CA ARG A 149 -9.92 -8.97 -25.13
C ARG A 149 -9.63 -10.40 -25.58
N GLY A 150 -9.90 -11.41 -24.76
CA GLY A 150 -9.62 -12.81 -25.05
C GLY A 150 -8.15 -13.22 -24.92
N GLU A 151 -7.33 -12.41 -24.24
CA GLU A 151 -5.92 -12.76 -23.96
C GLU A 151 -5.80 -13.79 -22.84
N LEU A 152 -6.79 -13.89 -21.96
CA LEU A 152 -6.80 -14.79 -20.80
C LEU A 152 -8.05 -15.68 -20.75
N PRO A 153 -7.95 -16.86 -20.12
CA PRO A 153 -9.13 -17.69 -19.87
C PRO A 153 -10.14 -16.95 -18.98
N PRO A 154 -11.46 -17.10 -19.25
CA PRO A 154 -12.50 -16.62 -18.36
C PRO A 154 -12.35 -17.17 -16.94
N GLY A 155 -12.57 -16.32 -15.94
CA GLY A 155 -12.45 -16.72 -14.53
C GLY A 155 -11.03 -16.67 -13.97
N THR A 156 -10.05 -16.14 -14.70
CA THR A 156 -8.71 -15.86 -14.17
C THR A 156 -8.80 -14.92 -12.95
N ASP A 157 -8.19 -15.31 -11.83
CA ASP A 157 -8.11 -14.50 -10.60
C ASP A 157 -7.15 -13.32 -10.81
N GLY A 158 -7.72 -12.15 -11.05
CA GLY A 158 -6.95 -10.93 -11.25
C GLY A 158 -6.13 -10.52 -10.03
N ILE A 159 -6.62 -10.75 -8.81
CA ILE A 159 -5.88 -10.43 -7.59
C ILE A 159 -4.64 -11.32 -7.49
N ALA A 160 -4.74 -12.60 -7.83
CA ALA A 160 -3.61 -13.52 -7.83
C ALA A 160 -2.54 -13.14 -8.86
N VAL A 161 -2.94 -12.77 -10.08
CA VAL A 161 -2.03 -12.29 -11.13
C VAL A 161 -1.27 -11.04 -10.67
N ILE A 162 -1.97 -10.04 -10.15
CA ILE A 162 -1.35 -8.79 -9.68
C ILE A 162 -0.43 -9.06 -8.48
N SER A 163 -0.84 -9.94 -7.58
CA SER A 163 -0.01 -10.35 -6.45
C SER A 163 1.29 -11.02 -6.92
N ALA A 164 1.22 -11.84 -7.98
CA ALA A 164 2.39 -12.49 -8.56
C ALA A 164 3.38 -11.50 -9.22
N VAL A 165 2.90 -10.35 -9.71
CA VAL A 165 3.77 -9.26 -10.19
C VAL A 165 4.50 -8.58 -9.02
N GLY A 166 3.78 -8.23 -7.95
CA GLY A 166 4.37 -7.52 -6.82
C GLY A 166 5.28 -8.38 -5.93
N ALA A 167 4.97 -9.67 -5.76
CA ALA A 167 5.60 -10.54 -4.77
C ALA A 167 7.13 -10.65 -4.92
N PRO A 168 7.72 -10.83 -6.12
CA PRO A 168 9.18 -10.87 -6.28
C PRO A 168 9.86 -9.56 -5.87
N ILE A 169 9.20 -8.42 -6.13
CA ILE A 169 9.71 -7.08 -5.76
C ILE A 169 9.69 -6.92 -4.24
N TYR A 170 8.59 -7.26 -3.58
CA TYR A 170 8.50 -7.25 -2.11
C TYR A 170 9.47 -8.23 -1.46
N TYR A 171 9.61 -9.44 -2.01
CA TYR A 171 10.58 -10.42 -1.52
C TYR A 171 12.01 -9.89 -1.63
N ARG A 172 12.36 -9.31 -2.78
CA ARG A 172 13.67 -8.70 -3.01
C ARG A 172 13.95 -7.58 -2.00
N LEU A 173 12.96 -6.73 -1.77
CA LEU A 173 13.06 -5.58 -0.88
C LEU A 173 13.14 -5.97 0.61
N LEU A 174 12.20 -6.78 1.08
CA LEU A 174 11.94 -7.01 2.50
C LEU A 174 12.67 -8.24 3.05
N VAL A 175 12.90 -9.25 2.21
CA VAL A 175 13.44 -10.55 2.63
C VAL A 175 14.88 -10.71 2.17
N ALA A 176 15.12 -10.66 0.85
CA ALA A 176 16.46 -10.82 0.29
C ALA A 176 17.34 -9.58 0.49
N ARG A 177 16.74 -8.43 0.84
CA ARG A 177 17.40 -7.13 1.08
C ARG A 177 18.30 -6.68 -0.08
N GLY A 178 17.96 -7.06 -1.31
CA GLY A 178 18.71 -6.71 -2.51
C GLY A 178 18.20 -5.43 -3.20
N PRO A 179 18.87 -4.99 -4.28
CA PRO A 179 18.40 -3.85 -5.07
C PRO A 179 17.07 -4.19 -5.77
N VAL A 180 16.21 -3.18 -5.86
CA VAL A 180 14.98 -3.19 -6.64
C VAL A 180 15.25 -2.39 -7.92
N ASP A 181 15.55 -3.08 -9.01
CA ASP A 181 15.91 -2.50 -10.31
C ASP A 181 14.83 -2.80 -11.37
N ASP A 182 15.09 -2.45 -12.63
CA ASP A 182 14.19 -2.81 -13.73
C ASP A 182 14.24 -4.32 -14.01
N GLU A 183 15.36 -5.00 -13.75
CA GLU A 183 15.52 -6.44 -14.04
C GLU A 183 14.56 -7.30 -13.20
N ILE A 184 14.42 -7.01 -11.90
CA ILE A 184 13.44 -7.72 -11.07
C ILE A 184 11.99 -7.41 -11.49
N ALA A 185 11.72 -6.20 -11.98
CA ALA A 185 10.40 -5.81 -12.46
C ALA A 185 10.04 -6.55 -13.75
N GLU A 186 10.95 -6.58 -14.72
CA GLU A 186 10.77 -7.25 -16.00
C GLU A 186 10.56 -8.76 -15.81
N SER A 187 11.39 -9.39 -14.98
CA SER A 187 11.27 -10.83 -14.70
C SER A 187 9.98 -11.16 -13.95
N ALA A 188 9.56 -10.34 -12.98
CA ALA A 188 8.29 -10.53 -12.28
C ALA A 188 7.08 -10.40 -13.20
N ALA A 189 7.06 -9.37 -14.06
CA ALA A 189 6.00 -9.17 -15.04
C ALA A 189 5.95 -10.32 -16.06
N ALA A 190 7.10 -10.76 -16.58
CA ALA A 190 7.19 -11.86 -17.53
C ALA A 190 6.73 -13.19 -16.91
N ALA A 191 7.10 -13.47 -15.66
CA ALA A 191 6.69 -14.68 -14.96
C ALA A 191 5.17 -14.71 -14.72
N ALA A 192 4.59 -13.62 -14.20
CA ALA A 192 3.14 -13.49 -14.03
C ALA A 192 2.41 -13.58 -15.38
N HIS A 193 2.99 -12.92 -16.39
CA HIS A 193 2.86 -13.14 -17.82
C HIS A 193 2.45 -14.56 -18.23
N VAL A 194 3.47 -15.39 -18.23
CA VAL A 194 3.44 -16.78 -18.68
C VAL A 194 2.48 -17.61 -17.83
N ALA A 195 2.48 -17.41 -16.51
CA ALA A 195 1.59 -18.14 -15.61
C ALA A 195 0.11 -17.85 -15.89
N ALA A 196 -0.24 -16.59 -16.17
CA ALA A 196 -1.62 -16.19 -16.50
C ALA A 196 -2.08 -16.80 -17.82
N LEU A 197 -1.27 -16.73 -18.87
CA LEU A 197 -1.58 -17.36 -20.16
C LEU A 197 -1.73 -18.88 -20.05
N SER A 198 -1.01 -19.51 -19.11
CA SER A 198 -1.08 -20.96 -18.87
C SER A 198 -2.27 -21.38 -17.99
N GLY A 199 -3.12 -20.43 -17.58
CA GLY A 199 -4.28 -20.70 -16.73
C GLY A 199 -3.94 -21.00 -15.27
N VAL A 200 -2.72 -20.73 -14.80
CA VAL A 200 -2.28 -21.02 -13.42
C VAL A 200 -3.20 -20.36 -12.38
N PHE A 201 -3.71 -19.18 -12.69
CA PHE A 201 -4.56 -18.40 -11.81
C PHE A 201 -6.06 -18.62 -12.05
N THR A 202 -6.44 -19.70 -12.74
CA THR A 202 -7.86 -20.07 -12.92
C THR A 202 -8.31 -21.09 -11.87
N PRO A 203 -9.58 -21.06 -11.45
CA PRO A 203 -10.14 -22.10 -10.59
C PRO A 203 -9.97 -23.49 -11.21
N GLY A 204 -9.43 -24.43 -10.43
CA GLY A 204 -9.27 -25.82 -10.87
C GLY A 204 -8.04 -26.10 -11.75
N PHE A 205 -7.07 -25.18 -11.82
CA PHE A 205 -5.79 -25.45 -12.48
C PHE A 205 -5.13 -26.74 -11.95
N THR A 206 -4.88 -27.67 -12.86
CA THR A 206 -4.05 -28.86 -12.62
C THR A 206 -2.74 -28.71 -13.39
N PRO A 207 -1.59 -28.77 -12.72
CA PRO A 207 -0.30 -28.77 -13.41
C PRO A 207 -0.27 -29.93 -14.41
N GLY A 208 0.17 -29.67 -15.65
CA GLY A 208 0.52 -30.75 -16.57
C GLY A 208 1.61 -31.63 -15.97
N PRO A 209 1.75 -32.90 -16.41
CA PRO A 209 2.86 -33.73 -15.99
C PRO A 209 4.20 -33.04 -16.32
N PRO A 210 5.24 -33.24 -15.48
CA PRO A 210 6.55 -32.64 -15.65
C PRO A 210 7.26 -33.10 -16.93
#